data_AF-A0A934YWS2-F1
#
_entry.id   AF-A0A934YWS2-F1
#
_cell.length_a   1.000
_cell.length_b   1.000
_cell.length_c   1.000
_cell.angle_alpha   90.00
_cell.angle_beta   90.00
_cell.angle_gamma   90.00
#
_symmetry.space_group_name_H-M   'P 1'
#
loop_
_entity.id
_entity.type
_entity.pdbx_description
1 polymer ?
#
loop_
_entity_poly.entity_id
_entity_poly.type
_entity_poly.pdbx_seq_one_letter_code
_entity_poly.pdbx_strand_id
1 'polypeptide(L)'
;MIAHTNTWAQGDIAQGKLMLIVGVIVFLASILAWRNGGEMLRGMLIPLGVIVLISTGYGGLMQVTRPAHATAFAQRYQQDPEGAKAVEIARVENDCTNYRMMNFIWSTICIAGIALIFLAGSGTWKGVALGLILLSSVGFVADNFLHHRAKAYLKAIA
;
A
#
# COMPACT_ATOMS: atom_id res chain seq x y z
N MET A 1 25.91 3.57 -2.70
CA MET A 1 24.92 3.80 -1.62
C MET A 1 23.88 4.87 -1.99
N ILE A 2 24.23 6.16 -2.00
CA ILE A 2 23.30 7.28 -2.27
C ILE A 2 22.50 7.11 -3.57
N ALA A 3 23.16 6.68 -4.66
CA ALA A 3 22.48 6.40 -5.93
C ALA A 3 21.39 5.32 -5.80
N HIS A 4 21.69 4.21 -5.10
CA HIS A 4 20.70 3.15 -4.86
C HIS A 4 19.53 3.63 -4.01
N THR A 5 19.79 4.45 -2.98
CA THR A 5 18.74 5.06 -2.14
C THR A 5 17.83 5.97 -2.97
N ASN A 6 18.40 6.78 -3.86
CA ASN A 6 17.65 7.65 -4.76
C ASN A 6 16.79 6.84 -5.74
N THR A 7 17.34 5.78 -6.34
CA THR A 7 16.59 4.90 -7.25
C THR A 7 15.44 4.22 -6.53
N TRP A 8 15.67 3.69 -5.32
CA TRP A 8 14.62 3.10 -4.49
C TRP A 8 13.53 4.14 -4.16
N ALA A 9 13.91 5.33 -3.71
CA ALA A 9 12.98 6.41 -3.38
C ALA A 9 12.12 6.82 -4.58
N GLN A 10 12.70 6.91 -5.78
CA GLN A 10 11.94 7.19 -7.01
C GLN A 10 10.93 6.09 -7.34
N GLY A 11 11.29 4.82 -7.14
CA GLY A 11 10.35 3.70 -7.30
C GLY A 11 9.17 3.78 -6.33
N ASP A 12 9.44 4.14 -5.09
CA ASP A 12 8.41 4.36 -4.06
C ASP A 12 7.50 5.56 -4.39
N ILE A 13 8.08 6.67 -4.88
CA ILE A 13 7.32 7.83 -5.35
C ILE A 13 6.41 7.45 -6.53
N ALA A 14 6.91 6.67 -7.49
CA ALA A 14 6.14 6.19 -8.63
C ALA A 14 4.97 5.30 -8.18
N GLN A 15 5.19 4.38 -7.24
CA GLN A 15 4.10 3.60 -6.64
C GLN A 15 3.09 4.50 -5.94
N GLY A 16 3.53 5.49 -5.15
CA GLY A 16 2.63 6.44 -4.51
C GLY A 16 1.74 7.18 -5.51
N LYS A 17 2.28 7.58 -6.67
CA LYS A 17 1.49 8.21 -7.76
C LYS A 17 0.45 7.26 -8.34
N LEU A 18 0.82 5.99 -8.57
CA LEU A 18 -0.12 4.97 -9.02
C LEU A 18 -1.25 4.77 -8.00
N MET A 19 -0.91 4.73 -6.70
CA MET A 19 -1.91 4.64 -5.64
C MET A 19 -2.84 5.86 -5.66
N LEU A 20 -2.33 7.09 -5.82
CA LEU A 20 -3.19 8.28 -5.94
C LEU A 20 -4.18 8.15 -7.10
N ILE A 21 -3.71 7.70 -8.28
CA ILE A 21 -4.56 7.49 -9.46
C ILE A 21 -5.64 6.45 -9.17
N VAL A 22 -5.27 5.30 -8.59
CA VAL A 22 -6.23 4.27 -8.17
C VAL A 22 -7.25 4.83 -7.18
N GLY A 23 -6.81 5.61 -6.20
CA GLY A 23 -7.68 6.26 -5.22
C GLY A 23 -8.72 7.17 -5.88
N VAL A 24 -8.31 7.99 -6.86
CA VAL A 24 -9.23 8.86 -7.62
C VAL A 24 -10.23 8.04 -8.45
N ILE A 25 -9.77 7.01 -9.16
CA ILE A 25 -10.65 6.13 -9.96
C ILE A 25 -11.68 5.45 -9.05
N VAL A 26 -11.24 4.88 -7.93
CA VAL A 26 -12.13 4.20 -6.98
C VAL A 26 -13.10 5.18 -6.32
N PHE A 27 -12.66 6.41 -6.04
CA PHE A 27 -13.54 7.45 -5.51
C PHE A 27 -14.65 7.82 -6.50
N LEU A 28 -14.33 8.03 -7.77
CA LEU A 28 -15.31 8.29 -8.82
C LEU A 28 -16.28 7.11 -9.00
N ALA A 29 -15.75 5.88 -9.00
CA ALA A 29 -16.57 4.67 -9.04
C ALA A 29 -17.52 4.57 -7.83
N SER A 30 -17.06 4.98 -6.64
CA SER A 30 -17.86 5.00 -5.41
C SER A 30 -19.02 6.01 -5.51
N ILE A 31 -18.80 7.17 -6.12
CA ILE A 31 -19.88 8.14 -6.38
C ILE A 31 -20.95 7.55 -7.32
N LEU A 32 -20.52 6.86 -8.38
CA LEU A 32 -21.44 6.20 -9.31
C LEU A 32 -22.23 5.08 -8.64
N ALA A 33 -21.55 4.24 -7.85
CA ALA A 33 -22.16 3.17 -7.07
C ALA A 33 -23.16 3.72 -6.02
N TRP A 34 -22.87 4.86 -5.42
CA TRP A 34 -23.79 5.49 -4.47
C TRP A 34 -25.05 6.03 -5.14
N ARG A 35 -24.92 6.72 -6.28
CA ARG A 35 -26.06 7.34 -6.99
C ARG A 35 -26.95 6.31 -7.69
N ASN A 36 -26.35 5.33 -8.36
CA ASN A 36 -27.05 4.46 -9.31
C ASN A 36 -27.01 2.97 -8.91
N GLY A 37 -26.38 2.63 -7.79
CA GLY A 37 -26.17 1.25 -7.39
C GLY A 37 -27.31 0.65 -6.58
N GLY A 38 -27.61 -0.63 -6.85
CA GLY A 38 -28.46 -1.46 -6.01
C GLY A 38 -27.78 -1.84 -4.67
N GLU A 39 -28.45 -2.65 -3.86
CA GLU A 39 -27.99 -3.03 -2.51
C GLU A 39 -26.53 -3.50 -2.47
N MET A 40 -26.13 -4.33 -3.43
CA MET A 40 -24.77 -4.86 -3.52
C MET A 40 -23.72 -3.77 -3.75
N LEU A 41 -23.94 -2.86 -4.70
CA LEU A 41 -23.00 -1.77 -4.98
C LEU A 41 -22.91 -0.78 -3.81
N ARG A 42 -24.04 -0.54 -3.11
CA ARG A 42 -24.05 0.29 -1.90
C ARG A 42 -23.27 -0.36 -0.76
N GLY A 43 -23.36 -1.69 -0.61
CA GLY A 43 -22.57 -2.44 0.36
C GLY A 43 -21.05 -2.33 0.15
N MET A 44 -20.60 -2.20 -1.10
CA MET A 44 -19.18 -2.03 -1.42
C MET A 44 -18.60 -0.69 -0.95
N LEU A 45 -19.43 0.34 -0.72
CA LEU A 45 -18.94 1.70 -0.45
C LEU A 45 -18.04 1.79 0.78
N ILE A 46 -18.28 0.97 1.81
CA ILE A 46 -17.43 0.97 3.02
C ILE A 46 -16.00 0.49 2.68
N PRO A 47 -15.78 -0.73 2.15
CA PRO A 47 -14.44 -1.13 1.72
C PRO A 47 -13.82 -0.23 0.65
N LEU A 48 -14.60 0.27 -0.32
CA LEU A 48 -14.10 1.21 -1.32
C LEU A 48 -13.59 2.50 -0.68
N GLY A 49 -14.30 3.02 0.33
CA GLY A 49 -13.85 4.17 1.12
C GLY A 49 -12.50 3.92 1.78
N VAL A 50 -12.27 2.73 2.32
CA VAL A 50 -10.96 2.34 2.88
C VAL A 50 -9.88 2.31 1.80
N ILE A 51 -10.18 1.77 0.61
CA ILE A 51 -9.24 1.79 -0.53
C ILE A 51 -8.89 3.23 -0.90
N VAL A 52 -9.86 4.14 -0.99
CA VAL A 52 -9.62 5.55 -1.30
C VAL A 52 -8.71 6.17 -0.24
N LEU A 53 -9.02 5.98 1.05
CA LEU A 53 -8.24 6.54 2.16
C LEU A 53 -6.79 6.03 2.15
N ILE A 54 -6.57 4.73 2.00
CA ILE A 54 -5.22 4.16 1.94
C ILE A 54 -4.50 4.67 0.70
N SER A 55 -5.14 4.61 -0.46
CA SER A 55 -4.50 4.93 -1.74
C SER A 55 -4.16 6.41 -1.86
N THR A 56 -5.05 7.30 -1.39
CA THR A 56 -4.81 8.75 -1.39
C THR A 56 -3.91 9.20 -0.24
N GLY A 57 -4.17 8.70 0.97
CA GLY A 57 -3.42 9.06 2.17
C GLY A 57 -1.99 8.53 2.13
N TYR A 58 -1.82 7.20 2.04
CA TYR A 58 -0.49 6.60 1.99
C TYR A 58 0.26 6.97 0.71
N GLY A 59 -0.42 6.92 -0.45
CA GLY A 59 0.17 7.31 -1.73
C GLY A 59 0.64 8.76 -1.76
N GLY A 60 -0.12 9.67 -1.13
CA GLY A 60 0.24 11.09 -0.97
C GLY A 60 1.41 11.28 0.00
N LEU A 61 1.40 10.60 1.15
CA LEU A 61 2.48 10.65 2.13
C LEU A 61 3.82 10.21 1.53
N MET A 62 3.84 9.21 0.65
CA MET A 62 5.05 8.77 -0.05
C MET A 62 5.68 9.87 -0.91
N GLN A 63 4.88 10.80 -1.48
CA GLN A 63 5.40 11.90 -2.30
C GLN A 63 6.24 12.88 -1.49
N VAL A 64 5.96 13.01 -0.20
CA VAL A 64 6.64 13.96 0.69
C VAL A 64 7.76 13.28 1.47
N THR A 65 7.47 12.12 2.05
CA THR A 65 8.37 11.42 2.98
C THR A 65 9.58 10.80 2.27
N ARG A 66 9.43 10.30 1.04
CA ARG A 66 10.51 9.59 0.33
C ARG A 66 11.61 10.52 -0.18
N PRO A 67 11.32 11.68 -0.79
CA PRO A 67 12.35 12.68 -1.09
C PRO A 67 13.06 13.22 0.16
N ALA A 68 12.29 13.46 1.23
CA ALA A 68 12.84 13.93 2.51
C ALA A 68 13.80 12.89 3.11
N HIS A 69 13.42 11.60 3.08
CA HIS A 69 14.28 10.49 3.50
C HIS A 69 15.58 10.45 2.69
N ALA A 70 15.50 10.52 1.36
CA ALA A 70 16.68 10.45 0.51
C ALA A 70 17.67 11.60 0.78
N THR A 71 17.15 12.81 0.99
CA THR A 71 17.96 13.98 1.35
C THR A 71 18.61 13.83 2.72
N ALA A 72 17.82 13.43 3.74
CA ALA A 72 18.32 13.24 5.10
C ALA A 72 19.36 12.11 5.18
N PHE A 73 19.15 11.02 4.44
CA PHE A 73 20.11 9.94 4.31
C PHE A 73 21.42 10.43 3.69
N ALA A 74 21.36 11.20 2.60
CA ALA A 74 22.57 11.72 1.95
C ALA A 74 23.40 12.62 2.90
N GLN A 75 22.74 13.47 3.69
CA GLN A 75 23.40 14.30 4.69
C GLN A 75 24.06 13.46 5.79
N ARG A 76 23.34 12.47 6.33
CA ARG A 76 23.88 11.58 7.36
C ARG A 76 25.06 10.75 6.84
N TYR A 77 24.97 10.27 5.60
CA TYR A 77 26.01 9.49 4.95
C TYR A 77 27.30 10.30 4.74
N GLN A 78 27.21 11.62 4.54
CA GLN A 78 28.40 12.49 4.45
C GLN A 78 29.10 12.67 5.81
N GLN A 79 28.34 12.61 6.92
CA GLN A 79 28.87 12.81 8.27
C GLN A 79 29.40 11.51 8.88
N ASP A 80 28.66 10.41 8.69
CA ASP A 80 28.96 9.09 9.24
C ASP A 80 28.49 7.99 8.27
N PRO A 81 29.33 7.60 7.29
CA PRO A 81 28.96 6.62 6.27
C PRO A 81 28.57 5.25 6.83
N GLU A 82 29.32 4.74 7.81
CA GLU A 82 29.11 3.41 8.38
C GLU A 82 27.85 3.38 9.25
N GLY A 83 27.65 4.39 10.12
CA GLY A 83 26.45 4.48 10.92
C GLY A 83 25.19 4.73 10.08
N ALA A 84 25.29 5.56 9.03
CA ALA A 84 24.18 5.75 8.09
C ALA A 84 23.83 4.45 7.35
N LYS A 85 24.82 3.67 6.90
CA LYS A 85 24.62 2.36 6.25
C LYS A 85 23.91 1.38 7.20
N ALA A 86 24.39 1.25 8.44
CA ALA A 86 23.82 0.31 9.42
C ALA A 86 22.36 0.63 9.75
N VAL A 87 22.04 1.91 9.96
CA VAL A 87 20.65 2.36 10.22
C VAL A 87 19.75 2.10 9.02
N GLU A 88 20.25 2.38 7.81
CA GLU A 88 19.50 2.19 6.57
C GLU A 88 19.19 0.71 6.33
N ILE A 89 20.16 -0.19 6.52
CA ILE A 89 19.98 -1.65 6.41
C ILE A 89 18.93 -2.14 7.40
N ALA A 90 19.08 -1.81 8.69
CA ALA A 90 18.13 -2.22 9.73
C ALA A 90 16.69 -1.75 9.41
N ARG A 91 16.55 -0.55 8.83
CA ARG A 91 15.25 -0.04 8.40
C ARG A 91 14.65 -0.85 7.24
N VAL A 92 15.42 -1.22 6.22
CA VAL A 92 14.91 -2.05 5.11
C VAL A 92 14.59 -3.49 5.55
N GLU A 93 15.37 -4.04 6.48
CA GLU A 93 15.07 -5.35 7.10
C GLU A 93 13.76 -5.32 7.89
N ASN A 94 13.52 -4.24 8.64
CA ASN A 94 12.25 -4.02 9.33
C ASN A 94 11.08 -3.91 8.33
N ASP A 95 11.26 -3.20 7.21
CA ASP A 95 10.25 -3.14 6.14
C ASP A 95 9.93 -4.52 5.57
N CYS A 96 10.95 -5.36 5.35
CA CYS A 96 10.77 -6.76 4.91
C CYS A 96 10.02 -7.61 5.94
N THR A 97 10.20 -7.32 7.24
CA THR A 97 9.48 -8.00 8.33
C THR A 97 8.02 -7.53 8.40
N ASN A 98 7.79 -6.23 8.29
CA ASN A 98 6.46 -5.62 8.24
C ASN A 98 5.62 -6.17 7.07
N TYR A 99 6.24 -6.43 5.92
CA TYR A 99 5.57 -7.09 4.81
C TYR A 99 4.94 -8.43 5.21
N ARG A 100 5.62 -9.25 6.02
CA ARG A 100 5.07 -10.55 6.45
C ARG A 100 3.80 -10.37 7.28
N MET A 101 3.78 -9.37 8.16
CA MET A 101 2.61 -9.01 8.96
C MET A 101 1.47 -8.49 8.07
N MET A 102 1.75 -7.57 7.14
CA MET A 102 0.74 -7.06 6.22
C MET A 102 0.16 -8.16 5.31
N ASN A 103 1.01 -9.06 4.81
CA ASN A 103 0.58 -10.20 4.01
C ASN A 103 -0.41 -11.11 4.77
N PHE A 104 -0.21 -11.29 6.08
CA PHE A 104 -1.15 -12.01 6.95
C PHE A 104 -2.48 -11.26 7.13
N ILE A 105 -2.42 -9.94 7.33
CA ILE A 105 -3.60 -9.07 7.45
C ILE A 105 -4.44 -9.14 6.16
N TRP A 106 -3.82 -8.95 4.99
CA TRP A 106 -4.53 -9.00 3.71
C TRP A 106 -5.13 -10.38 3.43
N SER A 107 -4.42 -11.46 3.79
CA SER A 107 -4.93 -12.83 3.69
C SER A 107 -6.18 -13.02 4.54
N THR A 108 -6.14 -12.53 5.78
CA THR A 108 -7.27 -12.62 6.73
C THR A 108 -8.48 -11.84 6.21
N ILE A 109 -8.28 -10.62 5.70
CA ILE A 109 -9.35 -9.80 5.12
C ILE A 109 -9.95 -10.49 3.89
N CYS A 110 -9.11 -11.07 3.02
CA CYS A 110 -9.57 -11.78 1.83
C CYS A 110 -10.43 -13.01 2.19
N ILE A 111 -9.94 -13.85 3.11
CA ILE A 111 -10.66 -15.04 3.58
C ILE A 111 -11.98 -14.64 4.25
N ALA A 112 -11.97 -13.59 5.08
CA ALA A 112 -13.19 -13.07 5.70
C ALA A 112 -14.21 -12.59 4.65
N GLY A 113 -13.73 -11.89 3.60
CA GLY A 113 -14.56 -11.50 2.47
C GLY A 113 -15.16 -12.70 1.74
N ILE A 114 -14.37 -13.72 1.43
CA ILE A 114 -14.85 -14.94 0.77
C ILE A 114 -15.89 -15.66 1.63
N ALA A 115 -15.62 -15.86 2.93
CA ALA A 115 -16.56 -16.48 3.85
C ALA A 115 -17.87 -15.68 3.94
N LEU A 116 -17.78 -14.36 4.02
CA LEU A 116 -18.95 -13.48 4.10
C LEU A 116 -19.83 -13.56 2.85
N ILE A 117 -19.29 -13.80 1.65
CA ILE A 117 -20.11 -13.99 0.44
C ILE A 117 -21.11 -15.15 0.60
N PHE A 118 -20.66 -16.27 1.20
CA PHE A 118 -21.50 -17.46 1.37
C PHE A 118 -22.45 -17.36 2.56
N LEU A 119 -22.05 -16.62 3.60
CA LEU A 119 -22.85 -16.44 4.82
C LEU A 119 -23.84 -15.27 4.72
N ALA A 120 -23.65 -14.36 3.77
CA ALA A 120 -24.49 -13.17 3.62
C ALA A 120 -25.88 -13.48 3.05
N GLY A 121 -26.93 -13.13 3.81
CA GLY A 121 -28.32 -13.25 3.38
C GLY A 121 -28.84 -12.10 2.49
N SER A 122 -28.23 -10.91 2.55
CA SER A 122 -28.67 -9.73 1.79
C SER A 122 -27.67 -9.29 0.72
N GLY A 123 -28.16 -8.55 -0.29
CA GLY A 123 -27.32 -7.98 -1.34
C GLY A 123 -26.25 -7.05 -0.79
N THR A 124 -26.58 -6.24 0.23
CA THR A 124 -25.64 -5.32 0.88
C THR A 124 -24.44 -6.04 1.50
N TRP A 125 -24.65 -7.14 2.23
CA TRP A 125 -23.55 -7.88 2.86
C TRP A 125 -22.67 -8.59 1.83
N LYS A 126 -23.24 -9.09 0.74
CA LYS A 126 -22.46 -9.59 -0.42
C LYS A 126 -21.62 -8.48 -1.05
N GLY A 127 -22.16 -7.26 -1.09
CA GLY A 127 -21.41 -6.06 -1.49
C GLY A 127 -20.21 -5.79 -0.60
N VAL A 128 -20.39 -5.75 0.72
CA VAL A 128 -19.29 -5.57 1.69
C VAL A 128 -18.22 -6.65 1.46
N ALA A 129 -18.65 -7.90 1.31
CA ALA A 129 -17.77 -9.04 1.11
C ALA A 129 -16.90 -8.89 -0.16
N LEU A 130 -17.49 -8.52 -1.30
CA LEU A 130 -16.77 -8.22 -2.54
C LEU A 130 -15.81 -7.05 -2.37
N GLY A 131 -16.22 -6.01 -1.65
CA GLY A 131 -15.36 -4.86 -1.36
C GLY A 131 -14.14 -5.24 -0.51
N LEU A 132 -14.27 -6.15 0.46
CA LEU A 132 -13.15 -6.65 1.27
C LEU A 132 -12.15 -7.48 0.44
N ILE A 133 -12.65 -8.30 -0.49
CA ILE A 133 -11.81 -9.04 -1.44
C ILE A 133 -11.04 -8.07 -2.34
N LEU A 134 -11.71 -7.04 -2.85
CA LEU A 134 -11.04 -6.02 -3.65
C LEU A 134 -10.00 -5.23 -2.83
N LEU A 135 -10.34 -4.82 -1.61
CA LEU A 135 -9.44 -4.11 -0.70
C LEU A 135 -8.17 -4.91 -0.43
N SER A 136 -8.32 -6.18 -0.06
CA SER A 136 -7.17 -7.07 0.17
C SER A 136 -6.36 -7.30 -1.11
N SER A 137 -7.00 -7.44 -2.27
CA SER A 137 -6.29 -7.58 -3.56
C SER A 137 -5.43 -6.36 -3.88
N VAL A 138 -5.96 -5.14 -3.71
CA VAL A 138 -5.20 -3.90 -3.89
C VAL A 138 -4.03 -3.82 -2.90
N GLY A 139 -4.26 -4.16 -1.63
CA GLY A 139 -3.23 -4.22 -0.59
C GLY A 139 -2.10 -5.19 -0.93
N PHE A 140 -2.43 -6.42 -1.33
CA PHE A 140 -1.45 -7.41 -1.76
C PHE A 140 -0.57 -6.92 -2.89
N VAL A 141 -1.17 -6.34 -3.94
CA VAL A 141 -0.43 -5.86 -5.10
C VAL A 141 0.54 -4.76 -4.66
N ALA A 142 0.06 -3.75 -3.92
CA ALA A 142 0.88 -2.64 -3.45
C ALA A 142 2.06 -3.10 -2.58
N ASP A 143 1.81 -4.00 -1.63
CA ASP A 143 2.83 -4.49 -0.71
C ASP A 143 3.83 -5.44 -1.37
N ASN A 144 3.39 -6.27 -2.35
CA ASN A 144 4.30 -7.14 -3.09
C ASN A 144 5.31 -6.32 -3.92
N PHE A 145 4.84 -5.25 -4.59
CA PHE A 145 5.75 -4.36 -5.31
C PHE A 145 6.73 -3.66 -4.37
N LEU A 146 6.26 -3.18 -3.22
CA LEU A 146 7.11 -2.55 -2.21
C LEU A 146 8.17 -3.52 -1.69
N HIS A 147 7.77 -4.74 -1.31
CA HIS A 147 8.66 -5.77 -0.78
C HIS A 147 9.69 -6.24 -1.80
N HIS A 148 9.27 -6.43 -3.05
CA HIS A 148 10.19 -6.79 -4.12
C HIS A 148 11.28 -5.72 -4.31
N ARG A 149 10.91 -4.43 -4.32
CA ARG A 149 11.87 -3.32 -4.38
C ARG A 149 12.74 -3.24 -3.12
N ALA A 150 12.16 -3.43 -1.94
CA ALA A 150 12.89 -3.41 -0.67
C ALA A 150 13.98 -4.49 -0.63
N LYS A 151 13.67 -5.72 -1.06
CA LYS A 151 14.66 -6.80 -1.17
C LYS A 151 15.77 -6.51 -2.17
N ALA A 152 15.42 -6.01 -3.35
CA ALA A 152 16.40 -5.63 -4.37
C ALA A 152 17.32 -4.51 -3.86
N TYR A 153 16.76 -3.55 -3.14
CA TYR A 153 17.49 -2.47 -2.52
C TYR A 153 18.41 -2.97 -1.40
N LEU A 154 17.90 -3.78 -0.45
CA LEU A 154 18.69 -4.38 0.63
C LEU A 154 19.91 -5.14 0.10
N LYS A 155 19.71 -5.96 -0.95
CA LYS A 155 20.80 -6.69 -1.61
C LYS A 155 21.85 -5.77 -2.23
N ALA A 156 21.47 -4.58 -2.68
CA ALA A 156 22.39 -3.61 -3.28
C ALA A 156 23.16 -2.78 -2.25
N ILE A 157 22.72 -2.77 -0.98
CA ILE A 157 23.29 -1.91 0.06
C ILE A 157 23.91 -2.65 1.24
N ALA A 158 23.60 -3.93 1.44
CA ALA A 158 24.24 -4.80 2.43
C ALA A 158 25.68 -5.10 2.00
#